data_AF-A0A6P0VYS7-F1
#
_entry.id   AF-A0A6P0VYS7-F1
#
_cell.length_a   1.000
_cell.length_b   1.000
_cell.length_c   1.000
_cell.angle_alpha   90.00
_cell.angle_beta   90.00
_cell.angle_gamma   90.00
#
_symmetry.space_group_name_H-M   'P 1'
#
loop_
_entity.id
_entity.type
_entity.pdbx_description
1 polymer ?
#
loop_
_entity_poly.entity_id
_entity_poly.type
_entity_poly.pdbx_seq_one_letter_code
_entity_poly.pdbx_strand_id
1 'polypeptide(L)'
;AWGGKLDGVIHLAGVLHEQLLSAETQATVAKVLRPKVLGTWVLHQLLKDYGDGLFIHFASVNGFFGGTTVGAYAAANSFQTAFCNYQIAHSNLQSYCLAWSMWDETGMSQGYQMKELTRAKGYYAISPLQGMYSLLATLGHDEHQLLVGLDSSKPLMQNHCGEWENLQQLTGYFTAKTKGFSVSQLPEWEVCDHFGIPTHCQWVQLEQMPQTETGDIAREQLVGSGFFGANERQETKPRSATEHQLVAIFQEVLGVSSVGIYDNFFELRGDSLKMTQVVSRVRETLDMELPLSRLFEGPTVAQLSDFFEALSNNNNLSLAKQLQTTSNDQEQREEIEL
;
A
#
# COMPACT_ATOMS: atom_id res chain seq x y z
N ALA A 1 -28.40 39.70 -7.05
CA ALA A 1 -28.25 38.42 -7.76
C ALA A 1 -26.91 38.44 -8.48
N TRP A 2 -26.13 37.36 -8.42
CA TRP A 2 -24.73 37.33 -8.85
C TRP A 2 -24.51 37.42 -10.38
N GLY A 3 -25.57 37.62 -11.18
CA GLY A 3 -25.53 38.13 -12.56
C GLY A 3 -24.88 37.25 -13.64
N GLY A 4 -24.12 36.23 -13.26
CA GLY A 4 -23.44 35.30 -14.15
C GLY A 4 -24.23 34.03 -14.44
N LYS A 5 -23.80 33.31 -15.47
CA LYS A 5 -24.23 31.93 -15.75
C LYS A 5 -23.68 31.02 -14.64
N LEU A 6 -24.44 30.00 -14.25
CA LEU A 6 -23.98 29.02 -13.28
C LEU A 6 -23.04 28.02 -13.96
N ASP A 7 -21.77 28.00 -13.54
CA ASP A 7 -20.74 27.12 -14.12
C ASP A 7 -20.69 25.73 -13.46
N GLY A 8 -21.21 25.61 -12.23
CA GLY A 8 -21.26 24.32 -11.54
C GLY A 8 -21.78 24.39 -10.11
N VAL A 9 -21.88 23.22 -9.49
CA VAL A 9 -22.35 23.00 -8.12
C VAL A 9 -21.36 22.11 -7.37
N ILE A 10 -20.99 22.54 -6.16
CA ILE A 10 -20.31 21.70 -5.17
C ILE A 10 -21.30 21.43 -4.04
N HIS A 11 -21.85 20.22 -4.00
CA HIS A 11 -22.94 19.87 -3.09
C HIS A 11 -22.42 19.23 -1.81
N LEU A 12 -22.19 20.09 -0.80
CA LEU A 12 -21.67 19.74 0.52
C LEU A 12 -22.76 19.48 1.57
N ALA A 13 -24.02 19.76 1.24
CA ALA A 13 -25.09 19.73 2.24
C ALA A 13 -25.42 18.29 2.64
N GLY A 14 -25.47 18.06 3.95
CA GLY A 14 -25.82 16.77 4.53
C GLY A 14 -26.08 16.92 6.03
N VAL A 15 -26.61 15.87 6.63
CA VAL A 15 -26.82 15.79 8.08
C VAL A 15 -26.42 14.39 8.50
N LEU A 16 -25.55 14.28 9.52
CA LEU A 16 -25.28 13.04 10.21
C LEU A 16 -26.27 12.89 11.38
N HIS A 17 -26.92 11.74 11.43
CA HIS A 17 -27.77 11.34 12.55
C HIS A 17 -27.50 9.86 12.82
N GLU A 18 -26.98 9.56 14.02
CA GLU A 18 -26.70 8.20 14.44
C GLU A 18 -27.91 7.64 15.20
N GLN A 19 -28.52 6.59 14.64
CA GLN A 19 -29.68 5.91 15.21
C GLN A 19 -29.72 4.46 14.69
N LEU A 20 -30.01 3.51 15.59
CA LEU A 20 -30.27 2.13 15.17
C LEU A 20 -31.51 2.08 14.28
N LEU A 21 -31.48 1.27 13.22
CA LEU A 21 -32.58 1.16 12.27
C LEU A 21 -33.90 0.73 12.94
N SER A 22 -33.84 -0.09 13.98
CA SER A 22 -35.01 -0.51 14.77
C SER A 22 -35.67 0.64 15.55
N ALA A 23 -34.94 1.73 15.78
CA ALA A 23 -35.40 2.91 16.49
C ALA A 23 -35.54 4.13 15.57
N GLU A 24 -35.37 3.95 14.25
CA GLU A 24 -35.60 4.99 13.24
C GLU A 24 -37.09 5.21 12.99
N THR A 25 -37.45 6.45 12.68
CA THR A 25 -38.79 6.84 12.26
C THR A 25 -38.75 7.35 10.82
N GLN A 26 -39.92 7.40 10.15
CA GLN A 26 -39.99 8.01 8.82
C GLN A 26 -39.49 9.46 8.81
N ALA A 27 -39.75 10.22 9.89
CA ALA A 27 -39.33 11.61 10.00
C ALA A 27 -37.81 11.76 10.15
N THR A 28 -37.17 10.93 10.98
CA THR A 28 -35.71 10.95 11.18
C THR A 28 -34.98 10.51 9.91
N VAL A 29 -35.45 9.45 9.26
CA VAL A 29 -34.92 9.01 7.95
C VAL A 29 -35.07 10.11 6.89
N ALA A 30 -36.26 10.70 6.76
CA ALA A 30 -36.52 11.76 5.80
C ALA A 30 -35.63 12.99 6.04
N LYS A 31 -35.37 13.35 7.30
CA LYS A 31 -34.47 14.45 7.67
C LYS A 31 -33.05 14.23 7.15
N VAL A 32 -32.54 13.01 7.23
CA VAL A 32 -31.18 12.65 6.75
C VAL A 32 -31.11 12.57 5.23
N LEU A 33 -32.12 11.97 4.58
CA LEU A 33 -32.15 11.82 3.13
C LEU A 33 -32.37 13.15 2.40
N ARG A 34 -33.22 14.04 2.94
CA ARG A 34 -33.64 15.28 2.25
C ARG A 34 -32.50 16.10 1.64
N PRO A 35 -31.43 16.50 2.36
CA PRO A 35 -30.37 17.32 1.77
C PRO A 35 -29.60 16.59 0.65
N LYS A 36 -29.33 15.29 0.81
CA LYS A 36 -28.50 14.52 -0.13
C LYS A 36 -29.28 13.91 -1.29
N VAL A 37 -30.58 13.70 -1.14
CA VAL A 37 -31.44 13.11 -2.17
C VAL A 37 -32.22 14.19 -2.89
N LEU A 38 -33.18 14.80 -2.19
CA LEU A 38 -34.04 15.83 -2.79
C LEU A 38 -33.23 17.10 -3.14
N GLY A 39 -32.28 17.48 -2.29
CA GLY A 39 -31.38 18.61 -2.58
C GLY A 39 -30.56 18.38 -3.85
N THR A 40 -29.94 17.19 -4.00
CA THR A 40 -29.23 16.82 -5.23
C THR A 40 -30.15 16.87 -6.45
N TRP A 41 -31.35 16.29 -6.36
CA TRP A 41 -32.31 16.29 -7.47
C TRP A 41 -32.68 17.71 -7.91
N VAL A 42 -32.96 18.61 -6.97
CA VAL A 42 -33.29 20.01 -7.27
C VAL A 42 -32.11 20.70 -7.96
N LEU A 43 -30.88 20.54 -7.43
CA LEU A 43 -29.68 21.14 -8.01
C LEU A 43 -29.41 20.59 -9.42
N HIS A 44 -29.60 19.29 -9.63
CA HIS A 44 -29.49 18.67 -10.95
C HIS A 44 -30.48 19.27 -11.94
N GLN A 45 -31.75 19.43 -11.55
CA GLN A 45 -32.77 20.01 -12.42
C GLN A 45 -32.48 21.46 -12.81
N LEU A 46 -31.78 22.21 -11.95
CA LEU A 46 -31.33 23.57 -12.26
C LEU A 46 -30.15 23.61 -13.24
N LEU A 47 -29.30 22.58 -13.22
CA LEU A 47 -28.06 22.53 -14.01
C LEU A 47 -28.17 21.73 -15.30
N LYS A 48 -29.06 20.74 -15.40
CA LYS A 48 -29.08 19.77 -16.51
C LYS A 48 -29.23 20.37 -17.90
N ASP A 49 -29.84 21.55 -18.00
CA ASP A 49 -30.04 22.28 -19.26
C ASP A 49 -28.88 23.25 -19.56
N TYR A 50 -27.91 23.39 -18.65
CA TYR A 50 -26.79 24.32 -18.71
C TYR A 50 -25.47 23.64 -19.11
N GLY A 51 -25.39 23.09 -20.33
CA GLY A 51 -24.14 22.65 -20.98
C GLY A 51 -23.24 21.74 -20.11
N ASP A 52 -21.92 21.89 -20.27
CA ASP A 52 -20.88 21.06 -19.63
C ASP A 52 -20.58 21.48 -18.16
N GLY A 53 -21.63 21.85 -17.41
CA GLY A 53 -21.48 22.32 -16.04
C GLY A 53 -20.90 21.27 -15.09
N LEU A 54 -20.10 21.73 -14.12
CA LEU A 54 -19.49 20.87 -13.11
C LEU A 54 -20.49 20.50 -12.01
N PHE A 55 -20.53 19.24 -11.59
CA PHE A 55 -21.32 18.79 -10.43
C PHE A 55 -20.49 17.90 -9.52
N ILE A 56 -20.14 18.38 -8.33
CA ILE A 56 -19.36 17.61 -7.35
C ILE A 56 -20.26 17.19 -6.19
N HIS A 57 -20.37 15.89 -5.96
CA HIS A 57 -21.05 15.28 -4.81
C HIS A 57 -20.04 15.01 -3.70
N PHE A 58 -20.31 15.53 -2.50
CA PHE A 58 -19.57 15.17 -1.29
C PHE A 58 -20.30 14.05 -0.56
N ALA A 59 -19.95 12.80 -0.88
CA ALA A 59 -20.50 11.60 -0.26
C ALA A 59 -19.65 11.12 0.93
N SER A 60 -19.91 9.91 1.43
CA SER A 60 -19.14 9.27 2.48
C SER A 60 -18.92 7.81 2.15
N VAL A 61 -17.77 7.26 2.55
CA VAL A 61 -17.45 5.82 2.40
C VAL A 61 -18.47 4.93 3.10
N ASN A 62 -19.21 5.44 4.09
CA ASN A 62 -20.34 4.73 4.70
C ASN A 62 -21.48 4.43 3.71
N GLY A 63 -21.56 5.12 2.57
CA GLY A 63 -22.47 4.77 1.49
C GLY A 63 -22.11 3.44 0.79
N PHE A 64 -20.85 3.03 0.87
CA PHE A 64 -20.35 1.77 0.31
C PHE A 64 -20.23 0.68 1.39
N PHE A 65 -19.54 0.97 2.50
CA PHE A 65 -19.27 -0.01 3.56
C PHE A 65 -20.41 -0.14 4.59
N GLY A 66 -21.34 0.81 4.62
CA GLY A 66 -22.36 0.89 5.66
C GLY A 66 -21.78 1.18 7.05
N GLY A 67 -22.58 0.89 8.06
CA GLY A 67 -22.16 0.98 9.46
C GLY A 67 -23.33 0.84 10.43
N THR A 68 -23.02 0.44 11.66
CA THR A 68 -23.99 0.47 12.76
C THR A 68 -24.42 1.92 13.00
N THR A 69 -25.68 2.12 13.37
CA THR A 69 -26.33 3.43 13.65
C THR A 69 -26.34 4.45 12.51
N VAL A 70 -25.74 4.20 11.35
CA VAL A 70 -25.67 5.18 10.25
C VAL A 70 -26.53 4.79 9.05
N GLY A 71 -27.58 3.98 9.23
CA GLY A 71 -28.38 3.41 8.14
C GLY A 71 -28.96 4.45 7.17
N ALA A 72 -29.66 5.46 7.69
CA ALA A 72 -30.22 6.53 6.85
C ALA A 72 -29.12 7.36 6.17
N TYR A 73 -28.00 7.58 6.85
CA TYR A 73 -26.85 8.32 6.32
C TYR A 73 -26.15 7.56 5.20
N ALA A 74 -25.92 6.25 5.38
CA ALA A 74 -25.37 5.36 4.37
C ALA A 74 -26.25 5.36 3.11
N ALA A 75 -27.58 5.21 3.27
CA ALA A 75 -28.52 5.27 2.15
C ALA A 75 -28.46 6.61 1.40
N ALA A 76 -28.37 7.73 2.12
CA ALA A 76 -28.25 9.06 1.54
C ALA A 76 -26.99 9.22 0.68
N ASN A 77 -25.86 8.68 1.13
CA ASN A 77 -24.59 8.75 0.42
C ASN A 77 -24.50 7.76 -0.74
N SER A 78 -25.06 6.56 -0.58
CA SER A 78 -25.20 5.58 -1.66
C SER A 78 -26.01 6.13 -2.83
N PHE A 79 -27.09 6.88 -2.54
CA PHE A 79 -27.83 7.62 -3.57
C PHE A 79 -26.93 8.59 -4.34
N GLN A 80 -26.08 9.37 -3.67
CA GLN A 80 -25.21 10.34 -4.37
C GLN A 80 -24.23 9.64 -5.31
N THR A 81 -23.64 8.52 -4.91
CA THR A 81 -22.77 7.72 -5.77
C THR A 81 -23.53 7.19 -6.99
N ALA A 82 -24.71 6.60 -6.79
CA ALA A 82 -25.53 6.10 -7.89
C ALA A 82 -26.03 7.24 -8.81
N PHE A 83 -26.37 8.39 -8.24
CA PHE A 83 -26.87 9.54 -8.99
C PHE A 83 -25.77 10.23 -9.79
N CYS A 84 -24.53 10.23 -9.31
CA CYS A 84 -23.37 10.66 -10.10
C CYS A 84 -23.25 9.83 -11.38
N ASN A 85 -23.35 8.49 -11.30
CA ASN A 85 -23.35 7.61 -12.47
C ASN A 85 -24.51 7.90 -13.42
N TYR A 86 -25.70 8.17 -12.87
CA TYR A 86 -26.83 8.60 -13.68
C TYR A 86 -26.53 9.89 -14.46
N GLN A 87 -25.93 10.89 -13.82
CA GLN A 87 -25.57 12.16 -14.47
C GLN A 87 -24.54 11.96 -15.57
N ILE A 88 -23.50 11.16 -15.34
CA ILE A 88 -22.48 10.84 -16.36
C ILE A 88 -23.13 10.18 -17.57
N ALA A 89 -24.05 9.24 -17.35
CA ALA A 89 -24.66 8.48 -18.43
C ALA A 89 -25.82 9.20 -19.17
N HIS A 90 -26.49 10.17 -18.52
CA HIS A 90 -27.76 10.74 -19.02
C HIS A 90 -27.77 12.28 -19.10
N SER A 91 -26.64 12.94 -18.88
CA SER A 91 -26.53 14.40 -19.00
C SER A 91 -25.17 14.80 -19.55
N ASN A 92 -25.02 16.07 -19.93
CA ASN A 92 -23.73 16.61 -20.37
C ASN A 92 -22.89 17.15 -19.20
N LEU A 93 -23.32 16.94 -17.96
CA LEU A 93 -22.65 17.46 -16.78
C LEU A 93 -21.35 16.70 -16.51
N GLN A 94 -20.29 17.45 -16.18
CA GLN A 94 -19.06 16.89 -15.64
C GLN A 94 -19.29 16.55 -14.16
N SER A 95 -19.71 15.31 -13.90
CA SER A 95 -20.13 14.88 -12.56
C SER A 95 -19.04 14.06 -11.86
N TYR A 96 -18.73 14.42 -10.61
CA TYR A 96 -17.74 13.75 -9.76
C TYR A 96 -18.35 13.43 -8.40
N CYS A 97 -18.06 12.25 -7.85
CA CYS A 97 -18.49 11.86 -6.52
C CYS A 97 -17.29 11.44 -5.68
N LEU A 98 -16.99 12.22 -4.65
CA LEU A 98 -15.96 11.92 -3.67
C LEU A 98 -16.62 11.42 -2.40
N ALA A 99 -16.43 10.14 -2.10
CA ALA A 99 -16.90 9.51 -0.88
C ALA A 99 -15.80 9.57 0.18
N TRP A 100 -15.93 10.51 1.11
CA TRP A 100 -14.92 10.79 2.12
C TRP A 100 -15.04 9.83 3.31
N SER A 101 -13.91 9.43 3.88
CA SER A 101 -13.86 8.62 5.09
C SER A 101 -14.22 9.44 6.33
N MET A 102 -13.23 10.01 7.02
CA MET A 102 -13.41 10.85 8.21
C MET A 102 -12.65 12.16 8.03
N TRP A 103 -13.26 13.28 8.44
CA TRP A 103 -12.59 14.57 8.49
C TRP A 103 -11.94 14.78 9.85
N ASP A 104 -10.75 15.38 9.88
CA ASP A 104 -10.09 15.71 11.13
C ASP A 104 -10.63 17.04 11.68
N GLU A 105 -11.30 16.95 12.82
CA GLU A 105 -11.82 18.05 13.66
C GLU A 105 -12.58 19.17 12.95
N THR A 106 -13.19 18.85 11.82
CA THR A 106 -13.89 19.82 10.98
C THR A 106 -15.25 19.30 10.53
N GLY A 107 -16.18 20.23 10.30
CA GLY A 107 -17.53 19.93 9.85
C GLY A 107 -18.24 18.94 10.78
N MET A 108 -18.81 17.88 10.20
CA MET A 108 -19.58 16.86 10.94
C MET A 108 -18.74 15.99 11.88
N SER A 109 -17.40 16.00 11.74
CA SER A 109 -16.49 15.19 12.55
C SER A 109 -15.96 15.93 13.78
N GLN A 110 -16.30 17.21 13.95
CA GLN A 110 -15.90 18.00 15.11
C GLN A 110 -16.55 17.44 16.39
N GLY A 111 -15.72 17.09 17.38
CA GLY A 111 -16.19 16.50 18.64
C GLY A 111 -16.65 15.03 18.55
N TYR A 112 -16.43 14.35 17.41
CA TYR A 112 -16.76 12.94 17.25
C TYR A 112 -15.85 12.07 18.14
N GLN A 113 -16.46 11.29 19.04
CA GLN A 113 -15.73 10.57 20.09
C GLN A 113 -15.17 9.22 19.63
N MET A 114 -15.67 8.66 18.53
CA MET A 114 -15.38 7.29 18.10
C MET A 114 -14.30 7.21 17.00
N LYS A 115 -13.31 8.11 17.03
CA LYS A 115 -12.24 8.18 16.02
C LYS A 115 -11.40 6.91 15.94
N GLU A 116 -11.07 6.30 17.08
CA GLU A 116 -10.22 5.09 17.13
C GLU A 116 -10.88 3.87 16.47
N LEU A 117 -12.17 3.63 16.74
CA LEU A 117 -12.92 2.55 16.10
C LEU A 117 -13.06 2.76 14.59
N THR A 118 -13.16 4.01 14.17
CA THR A 118 -13.21 4.38 12.76
C THR A 118 -11.87 4.08 12.07
N ARG A 119 -10.76 4.45 12.72
CA ARG A 119 -9.40 4.13 12.25
C ARG A 119 -9.13 2.63 12.19
N ALA A 120 -9.64 1.86 13.16
CA ALA A 120 -9.51 0.40 13.16
C ALA A 120 -10.17 -0.27 11.94
N LYS A 121 -11.24 0.33 11.39
CA LYS A 121 -11.88 -0.11 10.13
C LYS A 121 -11.07 0.24 8.87
N GLY A 122 -10.01 1.04 9.00
CA GLY A 122 -9.22 1.55 7.88
C GLY A 122 -9.69 2.90 7.35
N TYR A 123 -10.47 3.66 8.12
CA TYR A 123 -10.84 5.02 7.73
C TYR A 123 -9.84 6.00 8.31
N TYR A 124 -9.09 6.64 7.42
CA TYR A 124 -8.09 7.64 7.77
C TYR A 124 -8.76 8.98 8.13
N ALA A 125 -8.18 9.72 9.07
CA ALA A 125 -8.64 11.07 9.39
C ALA A 125 -7.98 12.08 8.45
N ILE A 126 -8.79 12.73 7.62
CA ILE A 126 -8.34 13.61 6.54
C ILE A 126 -8.36 15.07 7.02
N SER A 127 -7.22 15.74 6.97
CA SER A 127 -7.17 17.19 7.20
C SER A 127 -7.80 17.97 6.03
N PRO A 128 -8.29 19.21 6.23
CA PRO A 128 -8.81 20.04 5.15
C PRO A 128 -7.87 20.19 3.97
N LEU A 129 -6.55 20.27 4.23
CA LEU A 129 -5.54 20.40 3.20
C LEU A 129 -5.39 19.12 2.37
N GLN A 130 -5.30 17.95 3.01
CA GLN A 130 -5.30 16.65 2.32
C GLN A 130 -6.57 16.44 1.50
N GLY A 131 -7.72 16.87 2.04
CA GLY A 131 -9.00 16.83 1.33
C GLY A 131 -8.99 17.69 0.08
N MET A 132 -8.46 18.92 0.16
CA MET A 132 -8.32 19.80 -1.01
C MET A 132 -7.42 19.18 -2.07
N TYR A 133 -6.27 18.62 -1.68
CA TYR A 133 -5.38 17.95 -2.63
C TYR A 133 -6.02 16.72 -3.29
N SER A 134 -6.78 15.93 -2.54
CA SER A 134 -7.53 14.78 -3.09
C SER A 134 -8.58 15.23 -4.09
N LEU A 135 -9.28 16.34 -3.82
CA LEU A 135 -10.24 16.94 -4.74
C LEU A 135 -9.56 17.44 -6.02
N LEU A 136 -8.44 18.16 -5.91
CA LEU A 136 -7.70 18.66 -7.06
C LEU A 136 -7.13 17.52 -7.91
N ALA A 137 -6.61 16.46 -7.28
CA ALA A 137 -6.18 15.26 -7.99
C ALA A 137 -7.35 14.61 -8.73
N THR A 138 -8.51 14.48 -8.08
CA THR A 138 -9.74 13.96 -8.70
C THR A 138 -10.15 14.77 -9.92
N LEU A 139 -10.08 16.10 -9.88
CA LEU A 139 -10.46 16.96 -11.01
C LEU A 139 -9.37 17.02 -12.11
N GLY A 140 -8.13 16.73 -11.76
CA GLY A 140 -7.00 16.66 -12.71
C GLY A 140 -6.92 15.33 -13.45
N HIS A 141 -7.60 14.31 -12.95
CA HIS A 141 -7.73 12.99 -13.57
C HIS A 141 -9.18 12.76 -14.03
N ASP A 142 -9.41 11.93 -15.04
CA ASP A 142 -10.76 11.67 -15.56
C ASP A 142 -11.51 10.61 -14.70
N GLU A 143 -11.28 10.64 -13.39
CA GLU A 143 -11.81 9.69 -12.43
C GLU A 143 -13.03 10.28 -11.71
N HIS A 144 -14.21 9.81 -12.09
CA HIS A 144 -15.47 10.39 -11.62
C HIS A 144 -15.92 9.88 -10.24
N GLN A 145 -15.38 8.76 -9.75
CA GLN A 145 -15.79 8.15 -8.49
C GLN A 145 -14.59 7.75 -7.65
N LEU A 146 -14.45 8.34 -6.47
CA LEU A 146 -13.37 7.99 -5.55
C LEU A 146 -13.87 7.76 -4.13
N LEU A 147 -13.29 6.74 -3.49
CA LEU A 147 -13.33 6.57 -2.04
C LEU A 147 -12.03 7.16 -1.48
N VAL A 148 -12.13 8.17 -0.61
CA VAL A 148 -10.97 8.95 -0.17
C VAL A 148 -10.68 8.70 1.31
N GLY A 149 -9.39 8.56 1.63
CA GLY A 149 -8.88 8.38 2.99
C GLY A 149 -9.10 6.98 3.55
N LEU A 150 -8.79 5.96 2.75
CA LEU A 150 -8.80 4.57 3.16
C LEU A 150 -7.38 4.04 3.36
N ASP A 151 -7.18 3.23 4.39
CA ASP A 151 -5.91 2.59 4.72
C ASP A 151 -5.93 1.13 4.22
N SER A 152 -5.26 0.89 3.10
CA SER A 152 -5.17 -0.42 2.46
C SER A 152 -4.37 -1.44 3.29
N SER A 153 -3.69 -1.05 4.36
CA SER A 153 -3.06 -1.99 5.29
C SER A 153 -4.06 -2.71 6.20
N LYS A 154 -5.30 -2.19 6.30
CA LYS A 154 -6.32 -2.78 7.20
C LYS A 154 -7.06 -3.94 6.54
N PRO A 155 -7.34 -5.04 7.27
CA PRO A 155 -7.97 -6.24 6.72
C PRO A 155 -9.30 -5.97 6.01
N LEU A 156 -10.12 -5.04 6.54
CA LEU A 156 -11.40 -4.70 5.93
C LEU A 156 -11.21 -4.06 4.54
N MET A 157 -10.18 -3.23 4.36
CA MET A 157 -9.92 -2.55 3.09
C MET A 157 -9.25 -3.48 2.08
N GLN A 158 -8.35 -4.36 2.55
CA GLN A 158 -7.66 -5.34 1.70
C GLN A 158 -8.62 -6.22 0.90
N ASN A 159 -9.77 -6.60 1.49
CA ASN A 159 -10.80 -7.39 0.80
C ASN A 159 -11.42 -6.67 -0.42
N HIS A 160 -11.26 -5.36 -0.53
CA HIS A 160 -11.81 -4.54 -1.60
C HIS A 160 -10.74 -3.95 -2.53
N CYS A 161 -9.46 -4.15 -2.21
CA CYS A 161 -8.35 -3.74 -3.07
C CYS A 161 -7.98 -4.91 -4.00
N GLY A 162 -7.83 -4.61 -5.30
CA GLY A 162 -7.17 -5.54 -6.23
C GLY A 162 -5.66 -5.54 -6.03
N GLU A 163 -4.94 -6.33 -6.83
CA GLU A 163 -3.50 -6.15 -7.01
C GLU A 163 -3.27 -4.74 -7.58
N TRP A 164 -2.45 -3.93 -6.89
CA TRP A 164 -2.03 -2.63 -7.38
C TRP A 164 -0.51 -2.62 -7.48
N GLU A 165 -0.01 -2.17 -8.62
CA GLU A 165 1.40 -1.89 -8.80
C GLU A 165 1.62 -0.41 -8.52
N ASN A 166 2.71 -0.07 -7.83
CA ASN A 166 3.15 1.30 -7.77
C ASN A 166 3.49 1.74 -9.20
N LEU A 167 2.66 2.60 -9.78
CA LEU A 167 2.90 3.19 -11.10
C LEU A 167 4.17 4.06 -11.12
N GLN A 168 4.65 4.45 -9.95
CA GLN A 168 5.83 5.28 -9.75
C GLN A 168 6.65 4.73 -8.58
N GLN A 169 7.95 4.55 -8.79
CA GLN A 169 8.91 4.17 -7.77
C GLN A 169 9.83 5.36 -7.49
N LEU A 170 10.01 5.70 -6.21
CA LEU A 170 10.99 6.69 -5.82
C LEU A 170 12.38 6.04 -5.79
N THR A 171 13.30 6.54 -6.61
CA THR A 171 14.68 6.03 -6.70
C THR A 171 15.67 7.11 -6.28
N GLY A 172 16.51 6.81 -5.29
CA GLY A 172 17.57 7.66 -4.79
C GLY A 172 18.93 7.21 -5.33
N TYR A 173 19.64 8.07 -6.04
CA TYR A 173 20.97 7.78 -6.58
C TYR A 173 22.06 8.33 -5.68
N PHE A 174 23.13 7.57 -5.44
CA PHE A 174 24.28 8.03 -4.68
C PHE A 174 25.61 7.51 -5.22
N THR A 175 26.70 8.21 -4.88
CA THR A 175 28.07 7.77 -5.17
C THR A 175 28.87 7.73 -3.87
N ALA A 176 29.47 6.59 -3.57
CA ALA A 176 30.32 6.43 -2.40
C ALA A 176 31.76 6.82 -2.70
N LYS A 177 32.39 7.59 -1.81
CA LYS A 177 33.84 7.88 -1.90
C LYS A 177 34.70 6.67 -1.52
N THR A 178 34.15 5.75 -0.74
CA THR A 178 34.85 4.57 -0.22
C THR A 178 34.58 3.37 -1.12
N LYS A 179 35.64 2.66 -1.53
CA LYS A 179 35.51 1.40 -2.27
C LYS A 179 34.87 0.33 -1.38
N GLY A 180 33.93 -0.44 -1.94
CA GLY A 180 33.25 -1.53 -1.24
C GLY A 180 32.10 -1.10 -0.32
N PHE A 181 31.69 0.18 -0.38
CA PHE A 181 30.45 0.62 0.27
C PHE A 181 29.24 -0.01 -0.42
N SER A 182 28.26 -0.47 0.35
CA SER A 182 27.01 -1.06 -0.14
C SER A 182 25.78 -0.27 0.31
N VAL A 183 24.67 -0.44 -0.40
CA VAL A 183 23.37 0.18 -0.08
C VAL A 183 22.93 -0.12 1.36
N SER A 184 23.19 -1.32 1.88
CA SER A 184 22.86 -1.72 3.25
C SER A 184 23.58 -0.93 4.35
N GLN A 185 24.61 -0.17 4.00
CA GLN A 185 25.34 0.70 4.93
C GLN A 185 24.83 2.15 4.91
N LEU A 186 23.82 2.46 4.09
CA LEU A 186 23.17 3.76 4.13
C LEU A 186 22.45 3.95 5.47
N PRO A 187 22.42 5.18 5.99
CA PRO A 187 21.56 5.50 7.12
C PRO A 187 20.09 5.24 6.75
N GLU A 188 19.26 4.91 7.73
CA GLU A 188 17.81 4.94 7.54
C GLU A 188 17.37 6.39 7.29
N TRP A 189 17.31 6.77 6.03
CA TRP A 189 16.77 8.04 5.59
C TRP A 189 15.27 7.87 5.37
N GLU A 190 14.50 8.52 6.22
CA GLU A 190 13.06 8.63 6.05
C GLU A 190 12.79 9.71 5.00
N VAL A 191 12.35 9.28 3.81
CA VAL A 191 11.88 10.19 2.78
C VAL A 191 10.37 10.28 2.90
N CYS A 192 9.87 11.47 3.22
CA CYS A 192 8.42 11.70 3.24
C CYS A 192 7.96 12.37 1.95
N ASP A 193 6.76 12.02 1.50
CA ASP A 193 6.09 12.77 0.44
C ASP A 193 5.64 14.15 0.94
N HIS A 194 5.00 14.92 0.05
CA HIS A 194 4.46 16.25 0.39
C HIS A 194 3.39 16.22 1.50
N PHE A 195 2.83 15.04 1.80
CA PHE A 195 1.85 14.83 2.86
C PHE A 195 2.48 14.36 4.18
N GLY A 196 3.81 14.24 4.24
CA GLY A 196 4.51 13.73 5.42
C GLY A 196 4.41 12.21 5.57
N ILE A 197 3.97 11.49 4.54
CA ILE A 197 3.87 10.03 4.56
C ILE A 197 5.24 9.44 4.21
N PRO A 198 5.81 8.58 5.08
CA PRO A 198 7.05 7.89 4.78
C PRO A 198 6.90 7.06 3.50
N THR A 199 7.79 7.30 2.54
CA THR A 199 7.78 6.68 1.22
C THR A 199 9.01 5.80 1.08
N HIS A 200 8.80 4.59 0.55
CA HIS A 200 9.90 3.68 0.26
C HIS A 200 10.73 4.22 -0.91
N CYS A 201 12.03 4.45 -0.67
CA CYS A 201 12.99 4.88 -1.67
C CYS A 201 13.91 3.71 -2.02
N GLN A 202 13.98 3.34 -3.30
CA GLN A 202 14.98 2.39 -3.79
C GLN A 202 16.31 3.12 -3.98
N TRP A 203 17.36 2.69 -3.29
CA TRP A 203 18.68 3.31 -3.41
C TRP A 203 19.53 2.61 -4.46
N VAL A 204 20.09 3.38 -5.38
CA VAL A 204 20.97 2.89 -6.47
C VAL A 204 22.34 3.55 -6.33
N GLN A 205 23.38 2.72 -6.24
CA GLN A 205 24.76 3.18 -6.19
C GLN A 205 25.33 3.37 -7.60
N LEU A 206 25.89 4.54 -7.86
CA LEU A 206 26.61 4.87 -9.08
C LEU A 206 28.10 4.97 -8.79
N GLU A 207 28.93 4.46 -9.70
CA GLU A 207 30.39 4.67 -9.63
C GLU A 207 30.75 6.16 -9.69
N GLN A 208 30.02 6.92 -10.50
CA GLN A 208 30.16 8.37 -10.63
C GLN A 208 28.80 9.01 -10.91
N MET A 209 28.53 10.12 -10.22
CA MET A 209 27.32 10.91 -10.46
C MET A 209 27.42 11.62 -11.82
N PRO A 210 26.46 11.43 -12.74
CA PRO A 210 26.49 12.11 -14.02
C PRO A 210 26.31 13.62 -13.85
N GLN A 211 27.15 14.39 -14.54
CA GLN A 211 27.17 15.84 -14.50
C GLN A 211 27.01 16.44 -15.90
N THR A 212 26.37 17.60 -15.98
CA THR A 212 26.34 18.44 -17.19
C THR A 212 27.72 19.08 -17.41
N GLU A 213 27.93 19.70 -18.57
CA GLU A 213 29.15 20.48 -18.85
C GLU A 213 29.36 21.64 -17.85
N THR A 214 28.27 22.11 -17.22
CA THR A 214 28.29 23.16 -16.17
C THR A 214 28.59 22.62 -14.78
N GLY A 215 28.68 21.29 -14.61
CA GLY A 215 28.94 20.62 -13.32
C GLY A 215 27.69 20.34 -12.48
N ASP A 216 26.50 20.65 -12.98
CA ASP A 216 25.22 20.32 -12.35
C ASP A 216 24.89 18.83 -12.54
N ILE A 217 24.02 18.25 -11.73
CA ILE A 217 23.59 16.85 -11.90
C ILE A 217 22.77 16.72 -13.19
N ALA A 218 23.22 15.86 -14.11
CA ALA A 218 22.52 15.58 -15.37
C ALA A 218 21.36 14.59 -15.14
N ARG A 219 20.22 15.12 -14.71
CA ARG A 219 19.03 14.32 -14.29
C ARG A 219 18.47 13.44 -15.40
N GLU A 220 18.56 13.88 -16.66
CA GLU A 220 18.09 13.13 -17.81
C GLU A 220 18.85 11.82 -17.99
N GLN A 221 20.12 11.79 -17.60
CA GLN A 221 20.92 10.57 -17.64
C GLN A 221 20.44 9.58 -16.59
N LEU A 222 20.07 10.05 -15.39
CA LEU A 222 19.55 9.20 -14.30
C LEU A 222 18.19 8.55 -14.60
N VAL A 223 17.37 9.18 -15.45
CA VAL A 223 16.03 8.68 -15.82
C VAL A 223 16.08 7.74 -17.04
N GLY A 224 17.20 7.72 -17.76
CA GLY A 224 17.37 6.89 -18.94
C GLY A 224 17.53 5.40 -18.59
N SER A 225 16.96 4.54 -19.45
CA SER A 225 17.07 3.07 -19.41
C SER A 225 18.51 2.50 -19.41
N GLY A 226 19.53 3.37 -19.45
CA GLY A 226 20.96 3.01 -19.38
C GLY A 226 21.54 2.82 -17.98
N PHE A 227 20.86 3.26 -16.90
CA PHE A 227 21.28 2.96 -15.51
C PHE A 227 20.60 1.72 -14.92
N PHE A 228 19.52 1.23 -15.55
CA PHE A 228 19.00 -0.13 -15.35
C PHE A 228 19.90 -1.18 -16.05
N GLY A 229 21.21 -0.94 -16.01
CA GLY A 229 22.22 -1.59 -16.83
C GLY A 229 22.83 -2.77 -16.10
N ALA A 230 22.57 -3.97 -16.60
CA ALA A 230 23.35 -5.23 -16.53
C ALA A 230 23.84 -5.77 -15.17
N ASN A 231 24.22 -4.94 -14.20
CA ASN A 231 24.63 -5.29 -12.84
C ASN A 231 23.45 -5.72 -11.97
N GLU A 232 22.26 -5.11 -12.09
CA GLU A 232 21.05 -5.59 -11.40
C GLU A 232 20.67 -7.02 -11.84
N ARG A 233 20.89 -7.38 -13.12
CA ARG A 233 20.70 -8.76 -13.62
C ARG A 233 21.81 -9.73 -13.20
N GLN A 234 22.92 -9.25 -12.64
CA GLN A 234 23.95 -10.09 -12.01
C GLN A 234 23.74 -10.21 -10.49
N GLU A 235 23.30 -9.15 -9.81
CA GLU A 235 23.01 -9.15 -8.35
C GLU A 235 21.72 -9.86 -7.96
N THR A 236 20.75 -9.97 -8.88
CA THR A 236 19.48 -10.68 -8.64
C THR A 236 19.57 -12.19 -8.93
N LYS A 237 20.68 -12.67 -9.50
CA LYS A 237 20.88 -14.09 -9.77
C LYS A 237 21.20 -14.85 -8.49
N PRO A 238 20.75 -16.10 -8.37
CA PRO A 238 21.17 -16.96 -7.27
C PRO A 238 22.70 -17.12 -7.24
N ARG A 239 23.26 -16.93 -6.06
CA ARG A 239 24.69 -16.85 -5.74
C ARG A 239 25.16 -18.13 -5.04
N SER A 240 24.30 -18.77 -4.25
CA SER A 240 24.57 -20.03 -3.54
C SER A 240 23.77 -21.19 -4.12
N ALA A 241 24.20 -22.44 -3.86
CA ALA A 241 23.44 -23.63 -4.27
C ALA A 241 22.02 -23.65 -3.66
N THR A 242 21.89 -23.17 -2.42
CA THR A 242 20.62 -23.02 -1.71
C THR A 242 19.71 -22.01 -2.41
N GLU A 243 20.23 -20.84 -2.79
CA GLU A 243 19.46 -19.83 -3.53
C GLU A 243 18.97 -20.36 -4.89
N HIS A 244 19.78 -21.16 -5.60
CA HIS A 244 19.36 -21.76 -6.87
C HIS A 244 18.17 -22.71 -6.70
N GLN A 245 18.19 -23.54 -5.65
CA GLN A 245 17.11 -24.48 -5.37
C GLN A 245 15.84 -23.76 -4.89
N LEU A 246 15.99 -22.73 -4.05
CA LEU A 246 14.87 -21.91 -3.59
C LEU A 246 14.21 -21.12 -4.74
N VAL A 247 15.01 -20.55 -5.66
CA VAL A 247 14.49 -19.91 -6.88
C VAL A 247 13.67 -20.91 -7.70
N ALA A 248 14.16 -22.14 -7.91
CA ALA A 248 13.44 -23.16 -8.65
C ALA A 248 12.11 -23.55 -7.97
N ILE A 249 12.11 -23.72 -6.65
CA ILE A 249 10.90 -24.00 -5.87
C ILE A 249 9.89 -22.85 -6.00
N PHE A 250 10.36 -21.60 -5.89
CA PHE A 250 9.51 -20.41 -6.03
C PHE A 250 8.91 -20.33 -7.44
N GLN A 251 9.71 -20.50 -8.49
CA GLN A 251 9.23 -20.51 -9.87
C GLN A 251 8.13 -21.55 -10.10
N GLU A 252 8.32 -22.76 -9.58
CA GLU A 252 7.39 -23.86 -9.78
C GLU A 252 6.08 -23.67 -8.98
N VAL A 253 6.16 -23.18 -7.74
CA VAL A 253 4.98 -22.94 -6.89
C VAL A 253 4.20 -21.70 -7.33
N LEU A 254 4.90 -20.65 -7.75
CA LEU A 254 4.29 -19.37 -8.15
C LEU A 254 3.84 -19.38 -9.62
N GLY A 255 4.39 -20.30 -10.44
CA GLY A 255 4.06 -20.43 -11.86
C GLY A 255 4.67 -19.31 -12.72
N VAL A 256 5.83 -18.78 -12.34
CA VAL A 256 6.49 -17.65 -13.01
C VAL A 256 7.78 -18.09 -13.70
N SER A 257 8.11 -17.46 -14.84
CA SER A 257 9.26 -17.84 -15.67
C SER A 257 10.63 -17.42 -15.11
N SER A 258 10.67 -16.45 -14.19
CA SER A 258 11.89 -15.92 -13.57
C SER A 258 11.59 -15.43 -12.16
N VAL A 259 12.50 -15.69 -11.23
CA VAL A 259 12.48 -15.17 -9.85
C VAL A 259 13.91 -14.73 -9.52
N GLY A 260 14.07 -13.47 -9.14
CA GLY A 260 15.30 -12.91 -8.56
C GLY A 260 15.41 -13.23 -7.07
N ILE A 261 16.64 -13.25 -6.53
CA ILE A 261 16.84 -13.63 -5.13
C ILE A 261 16.23 -12.68 -4.09
N TYR A 262 15.98 -11.43 -4.49
CA TYR A 262 15.36 -10.40 -3.66
C TYR A 262 13.87 -10.20 -3.97
N ASP A 263 13.31 -10.97 -4.90
CA ASP A 263 11.89 -10.88 -5.21
C ASP A 263 11.10 -11.44 -4.01
N ASN A 264 10.11 -10.68 -3.58
CA ASN A 264 9.27 -11.05 -2.45
C ASN A 264 8.24 -12.09 -2.89
N PHE A 265 8.17 -13.19 -2.15
CA PHE A 265 7.24 -14.29 -2.39
C PHE A 265 5.77 -13.84 -2.52
N PHE A 266 5.33 -12.90 -1.69
CA PHE A 266 3.95 -12.42 -1.70
C PHE A 266 3.67 -11.45 -2.85
N GLU A 267 4.67 -10.65 -3.25
CA GLU A 267 4.58 -9.78 -4.44
C GLU A 267 4.45 -10.60 -5.73
N LEU A 268 5.05 -11.80 -5.76
CA LEU A 268 4.92 -12.75 -6.86
C LEU A 268 3.64 -13.61 -6.81
N ARG A 269 2.60 -13.15 -6.11
CA ARG A 269 1.31 -13.85 -5.92
C ARG A 269 1.37 -15.08 -5.03
N GLY A 270 2.30 -15.14 -4.08
CA GLY A 270 2.33 -16.14 -3.01
C GLY A 270 1.15 -15.97 -2.06
N ASP A 271 0.48 -17.07 -1.71
CA ASP A 271 -0.60 -17.11 -0.70
C ASP A 271 -0.32 -18.21 0.34
N SER A 272 -1.22 -18.38 1.31
CA SER A 272 -1.06 -19.38 2.38
C SER A 272 -1.01 -20.83 1.88
N LEU A 273 -1.68 -21.14 0.77
CA LEU A 273 -1.61 -22.46 0.15
C LEU A 273 -0.25 -22.66 -0.50
N LYS A 274 0.22 -21.67 -1.27
CA LYS A 274 1.53 -21.70 -1.92
C LYS A 274 2.68 -21.71 -0.91
N MET A 275 2.58 -20.99 0.21
CA MET A 275 3.55 -21.08 1.30
C MET A 275 3.65 -22.51 1.84
N THR A 276 2.51 -23.16 2.06
CA THR A 276 2.48 -24.55 2.52
C THR A 276 3.18 -25.48 1.52
N GLN A 277 3.00 -25.23 0.22
CA GLN A 277 3.68 -25.96 -0.86
C GLN A 277 5.19 -25.68 -0.87
N VAL A 278 5.62 -24.42 -0.68
CA VAL A 278 7.05 -24.06 -0.53
C VAL A 278 7.66 -24.82 0.64
N VAL A 279 7.04 -24.79 1.82
CA VAL A 279 7.55 -25.49 3.02
C VAL A 279 7.69 -27.00 2.76
N SER A 280 6.70 -27.64 2.13
CA SER A 280 6.79 -29.06 1.78
C SER A 280 7.96 -29.35 0.83
N ARG A 281 8.11 -28.54 -0.22
CA ARG A 281 9.14 -28.73 -1.26
C ARG A 281 10.54 -28.42 -0.78
N VAL A 282 10.70 -27.43 0.10
CA VAL A 282 11.97 -27.17 0.77
C VAL A 282 12.39 -28.39 1.58
N ARG A 283 11.47 -28.98 2.34
CA ARG A 283 11.76 -30.21 3.09
C ARG A 283 12.14 -31.38 2.16
N GLU A 284 11.45 -31.54 1.04
CA GLU A 284 11.71 -32.63 0.09
C GLU A 284 13.00 -32.45 -0.72
N THR A 285 13.35 -31.22 -1.07
CA THR A 285 14.45 -30.91 -2.02
C THR A 285 15.76 -30.56 -1.32
N LEU A 286 15.67 -29.83 -0.20
CA LEU A 286 16.83 -29.32 0.55
C LEU A 286 17.11 -30.13 1.83
N ASP A 287 16.21 -31.04 2.23
CA ASP A 287 16.26 -31.75 3.52
C ASP A 287 16.36 -30.81 4.74
N MET A 288 15.75 -29.63 4.62
CA MET A 288 15.75 -28.58 5.65
C MET A 288 14.33 -28.26 6.12
N GLU A 289 14.18 -27.94 7.41
CA GLU A 289 12.90 -27.47 7.95
C GLU A 289 12.78 -25.94 7.82
N LEU A 290 11.72 -25.49 7.15
CA LEU A 290 11.36 -24.08 7.04
C LEU A 290 10.12 -23.79 7.91
N PRO A 291 10.26 -23.08 9.05
CA PRO A 291 9.11 -22.62 9.81
C PRO A 291 8.28 -21.66 8.97
N LEU A 292 6.96 -21.84 8.97
CA LEU A 292 6.05 -20.99 8.18
C LEU A 292 6.17 -19.50 8.56
N SER A 293 6.47 -19.18 9.82
CA SER A 293 6.68 -17.80 10.27
C SER A 293 7.84 -17.11 9.54
N ARG A 294 8.86 -17.85 9.10
CA ARG A 294 10.01 -17.28 8.40
C ARG A 294 9.67 -16.75 7.02
N LEU A 295 8.67 -17.35 6.34
CA LEU A 295 8.17 -16.81 5.08
C LEU A 295 7.49 -15.45 5.26
N PHE A 296 6.95 -15.14 6.45
CA PHE A 296 6.40 -13.81 6.74
C PHE A 296 7.48 -12.80 7.17
N GLU A 297 8.48 -13.25 7.93
CA GLU A 297 9.55 -12.38 8.45
C GLU A 297 10.61 -12.02 7.39
N GLY A 298 10.85 -12.91 6.44
CA GLY A 298 11.84 -12.75 5.38
C GLY A 298 11.40 -13.43 4.09
N PRO A 299 10.47 -12.84 3.33
CA PRO A 299 9.79 -13.47 2.19
C PRO A 299 10.65 -13.58 0.90
N THR A 300 11.96 -13.38 0.96
CA THR A 300 12.84 -13.42 -0.22
C THR A 300 13.77 -14.63 -0.19
N VAL A 301 14.21 -15.09 -1.36
CA VAL A 301 15.14 -16.24 -1.46
C VAL A 301 16.45 -15.97 -0.71
N ALA A 302 16.98 -14.73 -0.80
CA ALA A 302 18.19 -14.35 -0.08
C ALA A 302 18.02 -14.49 1.45
N GLN A 303 16.93 -13.95 2.01
CA GLN A 303 16.66 -14.02 3.45
C GLN A 303 16.43 -15.45 3.95
N LEU A 304 15.78 -16.29 3.13
CA LEU A 304 15.60 -17.71 3.44
C LEU A 304 16.93 -18.48 3.37
N SER A 305 17.78 -18.18 2.38
CA SER A 305 19.13 -18.76 2.30
C SER A 305 19.97 -18.39 3.52
N ASP A 306 19.97 -17.10 3.92
CA ASP A 306 20.69 -16.62 5.10
C ASP A 306 20.23 -17.34 6.38
N PHE A 307 18.92 -17.61 6.50
CA PHE A 307 18.37 -18.38 7.62
C PHE A 307 18.92 -19.82 7.65
N PHE A 308 18.98 -20.51 6.52
CA PHE A 308 19.52 -21.86 6.45
C PHE A 308 21.03 -21.91 6.68
N GLU A 309 21.77 -20.93 6.18
CA GLU A 309 23.21 -20.81 6.43
C GLU A 309 23.50 -20.55 7.90
N ALA A 310 22.71 -19.71 8.57
CA ALA A 310 22.82 -19.49 10.02
C ALA A 310 22.54 -20.76 10.83
N LEU A 311 21.55 -21.56 10.44
CA LEU A 311 21.27 -22.86 11.07
C LEU A 311 22.41 -23.86 10.87
N SER A 312 22.96 -23.94 9.65
CA SER A 312 24.10 -24.80 9.34
C SER A 312 25.36 -24.40 10.12
N ASN A 313 25.62 -23.10 10.26
CA ASN A 313 26.76 -22.59 11.02
C ASN A 313 26.62 -22.83 12.52
N ASN A 314 25.42 -22.69 13.09
CA ASN A 314 25.16 -22.99 14.49
C ASN A 314 25.29 -24.49 14.81
N ASN A 315 24.88 -25.36 13.88
CA ASN A 315 25.10 -26.81 14.00
C ASN A 315 26.58 -27.18 13.88
N ASN A 316 27.33 -26.55 12.98
CA ASN A 316 28.77 -26.78 12.86
C ASN A 316 29.56 -26.28 14.08
N LEU A 317 29.17 -25.14 14.68
CA LEU A 317 29.78 -24.66 15.92
C LEU A 317 29.43 -25.53 17.13
N SER A 318 28.24 -26.12 17.18
CA SER A 318 27.86 -27.03 18.28
C SER A 318 28.60 -28.37 18.17
N LEU A 319 28.74 -28.94 16.97
CA LEU A 319 29.56 -30.12 16.69
C LEU A 319 31.05 -29.86 16.94
N ALA A 320 31.59 -28.73 16.51
CA ALA A 320 33.00 -28.37 16.74
C ALA A 320 33.32 -28.18 18.23
N LYS A 321 32.39 -27.60 19.01
CA LYS A 321 32.51 -27.52 20.47
C LYS A 321 32.47 -28.90 21.13
N GLN A 322 31.61 -29.80 20.67
CA GLN A 322 31.53 -31.17 21.20
C GLN A 322 32.81 -31.97 20.89
N LEU A 323 33.38 -31.81 19.70
CA LEU A 323 34.64 -32.46 19.29
C LEU A 323 35.86 -31.91 20.07
N GLN A 324 35.89 -30.61 20.39
CA GLN A 324 36.92 -30.02 21.24
C GLN A 324 36.81 -30.45 22.70
N THR A 325 35.61 -30.62 23.27
CA THR A 325 35.47 -31.16 24.64
C THR A 325 35.91 -32.62 24.72
N THR A 326 35.64 -33.45 23.70
CA THR A 326 36.13 -34.84 23.68
C THR A 326 37.64 -34.98 23.48
N SER A 327 38.28 -34.03 22.78
CA SER A 327 39.74 -34.04 22.58
C SER A 327 40.51 -33.57 23.83
N ASN A 328 39.98 -32.57 24.56
CA ASN A 328 40.55 -32.14 25.84
C ASN A 328 40.41 -33.21 26.93
N ASP A 329 39.35 -34.03 26.90
CA ASP A 329 39.18 -35.16 27.82
C ASP A 329 40.12 -36.35 27.50
N GLN A 330 40.63 -36.45 26.26
CA GLN A 330 41.65 -37.45 25.88
C GLN A 330 43.07 -36.98 26.23
N GLU A 331 43.43 -35.71 26.02
CA GLU A 331 44.74 -35.18 26.44
C GLU A 331 44.90 -35.15 27.97
N GLN A 332 43.84 -34.87 28.74
CA GLN A 332 43.89 -34.95 30.20
C GLN A 332 43.95 -36.39 30.74
N ARG A 333 43.61 -37.41 29.94
CA ARG A 333 43.76 -38.82 30.33
C ARG A 333 45.16 -39.37 30.07
N GLU A 334 45.89 -38.84 29.08
CA GLU A 334 47.29 -39.22 28.85
C GLU A 334 48.27 -38.50 29.79
N GLU A 335 47.94 -37.31 30.31
CA GLU A 335 48.75 -36.62 31.33
C GLU A 335 48.64 -37.21 32.76
N ILE A 336 47.75 -38.19 32.98
CA ILE A 336 47.58 -38.89 34.27
C ILE A 336 48.22 -40.29 34.27
N GLU A 337 48.75 -40.77 33.13
CA GLU A 337 49.44 -42.08 33.01
C GLU A 337 50.95 -42.01 32.74
N LEU A 338 51.61 -40.88 33.00
CA LEU A 338 53.08 -40.75 33.11
C LEU A 338 53.46 -40.15 34.47
#